data_AF-A0A7J9FWW3-F1
#
_entry.id   AF-A0A7J9FWW3-F1
#
_cell.length_a   1.000
_cell.length_b   1.000
_cell.length_c   1.000
_cell.angle_alpha   90.00
_cell.angle_beta   90.00
_cell.angle_gamma   90.00
#
_symmetry.space_group_name_H-M   'P 1'
#
loop_
_entity.id
_entity.type
_entity.pdbx_description
1 polymer ?
#
loop_
_entity_poly.entity_id
_entity_poly.type
_entity_poly.pdbx_seq_one_letter_code
_entity_poly.pdbx_strand_id
1 'polypeptide(L)'
;MCSLQKNLYNNEPGEVLYETMFVWNEFLTRGIRNHLKNTLWTVALVYGFFKQASFSVSGRSFKLMLIARRSRHYAGTRYLKRGVNEKGSVANDVETEQIVFEDVSDGFPTQITSIVQNRGSIPLFWSQETSRLNLKPDIILSKKDQSYEATRLHFENLVERYGNPIIILNLIKTQEKKPRESILRQEFANAIDFINKDLSEENRLRFLHWDLHKHSRRYTF
;
A
#
# COMPACT_ATOMS: atom_id res chain seq x y z
N MET A 1 -3.18 8.80 10.76
CA MET A 1 -3.17 9.83 9.69
C MET A 1 -3.81 9.23 8.46
N CYS A 2 -4.81 9.90 7.88
CA CYS A 2 -5.63 9.39 6.79
C CYS A 2 -5.39 10.17 5.49
N SER A 3 -5.89 9.65 4.36
CA SER A 3 -5.96 10.38 3.11
C SER A 3 -6.85 11.62 3.24
N LEU A 4 -6.69 12.58 2.31
CA LEU A 4 -7.52 13.78 2.25
C LEU A 4 -9.02 13.44 2.23
N GLN A 5 -9.42 12.48 1.39
CA GLN A 5 -10.81 12.02 1.31
C GLN A 5 -11.35 11.57 2.67
N LYS A 6 -10.58 10.79 3.42
CA LYS A 6 -10.97 10.32 4.75
C LYS A 6 -11.01 11.44 5.79
N ASN A 7 -10.06 12.39 5.72
CA ASN A 7 -10.07 13.56 6.60
C ASN A 7 -11.26 14.49 6.35
N LEU A 8 -11.78 14.55 5.11
CA LEU A 8 -12.96 15.34 4.76
C LEU A 8 -14.28 14.64 5.12
N TYR A 9 -14.30 13.30 5.11
CA TYR A 9 -15.52 12.52 5.39
C TYR A 9 -15.69 12.20 6.88
N ASN A 10 -14.60 11.97 7.61
CA ASN A 10 -14.66 11.58 9.01
C ASN A 10 -14.58 12.81 9.93
N ASN A 11 -15.69 13.12 10.61
CA ASN A 11 -15.73 14.10 11.69
C ASN A 11 -15.45 13.48 13.08
N GLU A 12 -15.03 12.20 13.12
CA GLU A 12 -14.82 11.50 14.38
C GLU A 12 -13.63 12.05 15.19
N PRO A 13 -13.73 12.06 16.52
CA PRO A 13 -12.71 12.62 17.40
C PRO A 13 -11.36 11.91 17.26
N GLY A 14 -10.29 12.62 17.64
CA GLY A 14 -8.92 12.26 17.33
C GLY A 14 -8.43 10.90 17.83
N GLU A 15 -9.12 10.22 18.76
CA GLU A 15 -8.68 8.90 19.27
C GLU A 15 -8.66 7.82 18.17
N VAL A 16 -9.68 7.76 17.32
CA VAL A 16 -9.80 6.77 16.22
C VAL A 16 -8.69 6.97 15.17
N LEU A 17 -8.22 8.21 14.98
CA LEU A 17 -7.13 8.53 14.06
C LEU A 17 -5.79 7.90 14.45
N TYR A 18 -5.58 7.61 15.74
CA TYR A 18 -4.35 6.99 16.25
C TYR A 18 -4.32 5.47 16.10
N GLU A 19 -5.47 4.83 15.87
CA GLU A 19 -5.52 3.38 15.65
C GLU A 19 -5.10 2.99 14.23
N THR A 20 -5.06 3.98 13.33
CA THR A 20 -4.67 3.78 11.94
C THR A 20 -3.30 3.11 11.80
N MET A 21 -3.17 2.25 10.78
CA MET A 21 -1.93 1.55 10.46
C MET A 21 -0.76 2.47 10.12
N PHE A 22 -1.02 3.75 9.84
CA PHE A 22 -0.01 4.74 9.44
C PHE A 22 0.55 5.58 10.60
N VAL A 23 0.02 5.43 11.82
CA VAL A 23 0.57 6.15 13.00
C VAL A 23 1.80 5.39 13.51
N TRP A 24 2.98 5.84 13.09
CA TRP A 24 4.24 5.15 13.35
C TRP A 24 4.58 5.06 14.84
N ASN A 25 4.33 6.14 15.58
CA ASN A 25 4.59 6.23 17.02
C ASN A 25 3.42 5.75 17.90
N GLU A 26 2.45 5.01 17.35
CA GLU A 26 1.26 4.56 18.09
C GLU A 26 1.64 3.80 19.37
N PHE A 27 2.62 2.89 19.29
CA PHE A 27 3.06 2.09 20.45
C PHE A 27 3.63 2.98 21.57
N LEU A 28 4.44 3.99 21.19
CA LEU A 28 5.10 4.88 22.15
C LEU A 28 4.10 5.81 22.85
N THR A 29 3.06 6.22 22.14
CA THR A 29 2.04 7.15 22.68
C THR A 29 0.86 6.44 23.34
N ARG A 30 0.72 5.12 23.16
CA ARG A 30 -0.40 4.33 23.68
C ARG A 30 -0.59 4.45 25.19
N GLY A 31 0.51 4.44 25.96
CA GLY A 31 0.45 4.58 27.42
C GLY A 31 -0.23 5.87 27.84
N ILE A 32 0.25 7.01 27.32
CA ILE A 32 -0.29 8.34 27.62
C ILE A 32 -1.77 8.43 27.21
N ARG A 33 -2.11 8.00 25.98
CA ARG A 33 -3.50 8.02 25.49
C ARG A 33 -4.43 7.17 26.34
N ASN A 34 -4.00 5.96 26.72
CA ASN A 34 -4.83 5.04 27.50
C ASN A 34 -5.13 5.56 28.91
N HIS A 35 -4.20 6.31 29.52
CA HIS A 35 -4.37 6.89 30.85
C HIS A 35 -5.16 8.20 30.81
N LEU A 36 -4.82 9.10 29.87
CA LEU A 36 -5.42 10.43 29.83
C LEU A 36 -6.71 10.51 29.01
N LYS A 37 -7.04 9.46 28.25
CA LYS A 37 -8.24 9.38 27.38
C LYS A 37 -8.39 10.60 26.46
N ASN A 38 -7.25 11.05 25.93
CA ASN A 38 -7.20 12.14 24.97
C ASN A 38 -5.92 12.05 24.12
N THR A 39 -5.87 12.91 23.09
CA THR A 39 -4.74 13.02 22.16
C THR A 39 -3.98 14.35 22.28
N LEU A 40 -4.33 15.22 23.24
CA LEU A 40 -3.79 16.57 23.39
C LEU A 40 -2.27 16.60 23.60
N TRP A 41 -1.75 15.58 24.29
CA TRP A 41 -0.33 15.47 24.65
C TRP A 41 0.50 14.65 23.68
N THR A 42 -0.12 14.17 22.60
CA THR A 42 0.49 13.26 21.64
C THR A 42 0.33 13.79 20.23
N VAL A 43 1.32 13.55 19.38
CA VAL A 43 1.26 13.89 17.95
C VAL A 43 1.41 12.63 17.14
N ALA A 44 0.52 12.40 16.17
CA ALA A 44 0.59 11.26 15.27
C ALA A 44 1.69 11.48 14.23
N LEU A 45 2.71 10.62 14.25
CA LEU A 45 3.81 10.66 13.29
C LEU A 45 3.57 9.65 12.16
N VAL A 46 3.86 10.06 10.93
CA VAL A 46 3.88 9.17 9.77
C VAL A 46 5.31 8.87 9.40
N TYR A 47 5.57 7.60 9.09
CA TYR A 47 6.81 7.19 8.45
C TYR A 47 6.61 7.07 6.93
N GLY A 48 7.42 7.77 6.15
CA GLY A 48 7.37 7.71 4.68
C GLY A 48 7.97 8.94 4.03
N PHE A 49 7.19 9.67 3.24
CA PHE A 49 7.65 10.81 2.45
C PHE A 49 6.61 11.94 2.43
N PHE A 50 7.08 13.17 2.36
CA PHE A 50 6.26 14.35 2.14
C PHE A 50 7.05 15.34 1.28
N LYS A 51 6.44 15.82 0.20
CA LYS A 51 6.97 16.96 -0.56
C LYS A 51 5.82 17.73 -1.18
N GLN A 52 5.95 19.05 -1.17
CA GLN A 52 5.08 19.96 -1.90
C GLN A 52 5.93 20.77 -2.87
N ALA A 53 5.40 21.04 -4.05
CA ALA A 53 5.99 21.92 -5.03
C ALA A 53 4.91 22.77 -5.71
N SER A 54 5.23 24.04 -5.95
CA SER A 54 4.39 24.95 -6.73
C SER A 54 4.78 24.88 -8.20
N PHE A 55 3.77 24.92 -9.05
CA PHE A 55 3.89 24.89 -10.50
C PHE A 55 3.03 26.01 -11.09
N SER A 56 3.41 26.48 -12.28
CA SER A 56 2.59 27.41 -13.06
C SER A 56 2.48 26.87 -14.47
N VAL A 57 1.24 26.68 -14.94
CA VAL A 57 0.94 26.20 -16.29
C VAL A 57 -0.17 27.08 -16.85
N SER A 58 0.05 27.62 -18.05
CA SER A 58 -0.93 28.47 -18.77
C SER A 58 -1.47 29.62 -17.92
N GLY A 59 -0.60 30.27 -17.12
CA GLY A 59 -0.97 31.41 -16.27
C GLY A 59 -1.72 31.06 -14.98
N ARG A 60 -1.95 29.76 -14.70
CA ARG A 60 -2.53 29.30 -13.44
C ARG A 60 -1.46 28.67 -12.56
N SER A 61 -1.46 29.05 -11.29
CA SER A 61 -0.55 28.49 -10.29
C SER A 61 -1.26 27.39 -9.49
N PHE A 62 -0.58 26.27 -9.28
CA PHE A 62 -1.08 25.16 -8.48
C PHE A 62 0.01 24.55 -7.62
N LYS A 63 -0.39 23.92 -6.53
CA LYS A 63 0.47 23.15 -5.64
C LYS A 63 0.20 21.68 -5.87
N LEU A 64 1.27 20.93 -6.10
CA LEU A 64 1.27 19.47 -6.10
C LEU A 64 1.94 19.00 -4.81
N MET A 65 1.22 18.17 -4.07
CA MET A 65 1.71 17.54 -2.86
C MET A 65 1.76 16.03 -3.08
N LEU A 66 2.88 15.41 -2.71
CA LEU A 66 3.07 13.97 -2.72
C LEU A 66 3.36 13.50 -1.30
N ILE A 67 2.48 12.64 -0.78
CA ILE A 67 2.61 12.03 0.54
C ILE A 67 2.74 10.52 0.35
N ALA A 68 3.73 9.91 0.98
CA ALA A 68 3.81 8.45 1.10
C ALA A 68 3.72 8.07 2.58
N ARG A 69 2.81 7.17 2.92
CA ARG A 69 2.56 6.67 4.28
C ARG A 69 2.85 5.18 4.31
N ARG A 70 3.86 4.77 5.08
CA ARG A 70 4.21 3.36 5.28
C ARG A 70 3.47 2.80 6.49
N SER A 71 2.88 1.63 6.32
CA SER A 71 2.25 0.88 7.41
C SER A 71 3.25 0.51 8.49
N ARG A 72 2.82 0.61 9.75
CA ARG A 72 3.52 0.09 10.93
C ARG A 72 3.33 -1.41 11.10
N HIS A 73 2.29 -1.99 10.50
CA HIS A 73 1.99 -3.42 10.62
C HIS A 73 2.94 -4.24 9.75
N TYR A 74 3.30 -5.41 10.27
CA TYR A 74 4.26 -6.33 9.64
C TYR A 74 5.54 -5.64 9.16
N ALA A 75 5.96 -4.59 9.88
CA ALA A 75 7.18 -3.86 9.61
C ALA A 75 8.42 -4.70 9.97
N GLY A 76 9.51 -4.45 9.24
CA GLY A 76 10.81 -5.06 9.50
C GLY A 76 11.81 -4.74 8.40
N THR A 77 13.01 -5.29 8.54
CA THR A 77 14.09 -5.04 7.58
C THR A 77 13.82 -5.76 6.26
N ARG A 78 14.38 -5.18 5.19
CA ARG A 78 14.37 -5.77 3.85
C ARG A 78 14.94 -7.20 3.93
N TYR A 79 14.31 -8.15 3.25
CA TYR A 79 14.59 -9.60 3.26
C TYR A 79 14.11 -10.38 4.49
N LEU A 80 14.08 -9.80 5.69
CA LEU A 80 13.54 -10.49 6.88
C LEU A 80 12.01 -10.47 6.95
N LYS A 81 11.38 -9.46 6.35
CA LYS A 81 9.91 -9.35 6.24
C LYS A 81 9.51 -9.16 4.78
N ARG A 82 8.89 -10.20 4.20
CA ARG A 82 8.26 -10.22 2.89
C ARG A 82 6.95 -11.00 3.00
N GLY A 83 6.06 -10.82 2.03
CA GLY A 83 4.78 -11.51 2.05
C GLY A 83 3.76 -10.90 3.00
N VAL A 84 2.83 -11.76 3.42
CA VAL A 84 1.73 -11.47 4.34
C VAL A 84 1.94 -12.17 5.69
N ASN A 85 1.35 -11.63 6.75
CA ASN A 85 1.20 -12.33 8.02
C ASN A 85 -0.19 -12.96 8.17
N GLU A 86 -0.40 -13.73 9.24
CA GLU A 86 -1.68 -14.39 9.54
C GLU A 86 -2.87 -13.43 9.72
N LYS A 87 -2.60 -12.14 9.93
CA LYS A 87 -3.63 -11.08 10.07
C LYS A 87 -3.92 -10.34 8.76
N GLY A 88 -3.42 -10.81 7.62
CA GLY A 88 -3.59 -10.14 6.32
C GLY A 88 -2.77 -8.85 6.13
N SER A 89 -1.84 -8.53 7.04
CA SER A 89 -0.95 -7.38 6.90
C SER A 89 0.27 -7.75 6.04
N VAL A 90 0.45 -7.05 4.93
CA VAL A 90 1.60 -7.26 4.03
C VAL A 90 2.80 -6.41 4.42
N ALA A 91 3.99 -6.93 4.14
CA ALA A 91 5.22 -6.19 4.40
C ALA A 91 5.34 -5.04 3.39
N ASN A 92 5.90 -3.92 3.81
CA ASN A 92 6.09 -2.74 2.95
C ASN A 92 4.79 -2.24 2.31
N ASP A 93 3.66 -2.35 3.00
CA ASP A 93 2.41 -1.66 2.63
C ASP A 93 2.63 -0.14 2.71
N VAL A 94 2.51 0.54 1.58
CA VAL A 94 2.70 1.98 1.41
C VAL A 94 1.54 2.55 0.62
N GLU A 95 0.88 3.53 1.21
CA GLU A 95 -0.11 4.36 0.54
C GLU A 95 0.56 5.63 0.04
N THR A 96 0.46 5.90 -1.27
CA THR A 96 0.96 7.13 -1.89
C THR A 96 -0.24 7.96 -2.32
N GLU A 97 -0.26 9.22 -1.92
CA GLU A 97 -1.31 10.16 -2.24
C GLU A 97 -0.73 11.37 -2.95
N GLN A 98 -1.32 11.67 -4.09
CA GLN A 98 -1.08 12.87 -4.86
C GLN A 98 -2.25 13.83 -4.65
N ILE A 99 -1.96 15.03 -4.15
CA ILE A 99 -2.95 16.09 -3.97
C ILE A 99 -2.59 17.26 -4.87
N VAL A 100 -3.55 17.77 -5.63
CA VAL A 100 -3.39 18.97 -6.46
C VAL A 100 -4.48 19.96 -6.11
N PHE A 101 -4.09 21.20 -5.84
CA PHE A 101 -5.00 22.30 -5.59
C PHE A 101 -4.44 23.62 -6.14
N GLU A 102 -5.33 24.55 -6.43
CA GLU A 102 -4.98 25.88 -6.94
C GLU A 102 -4.20 26.69 -5.89
N ASP A 103 -3.15 27.37 -6.33
CA ASP A 103 -2.31 28.21 -5.46
C ASP A 103 -2.87 29.64 -5.46
N VAL A 104 -3.91 29.85 -4.66
CA VAL A 104 -4.59 31.14 -4.51
C VAL A 104 -3.90 31.97 -3.43
N SER A 105 -3.58 33.23 -3.74
CA SER A 105 -2.90 34.14 -2.80
C SER A 105 -3.80 34.60 -1.64
N ASP A 106 -5.11 34.73 -1.88
CA ASP A 106 -6.10 35.13 -0.87
C ASP A 106 -7.32 34.20 -0.95
N GLY A 107 -7.47 33.31 0.03
CA GLY A 107 -8.63 32.44 0.17
C GLY A 107 -8.31 30.95 0.26
N PHE A 108 -9.36 30.13 0.30
CA PHE A 108 -9.25 28.68 0.27
C PHE A 108 -9.35 28.17 -1.17
N PRO A 109 -8.56 27.16 -1.56
CA PRO A 109 -8.66 26.58 -2.90
C PRO A 109 -10.06 26.01 -3.11
N THR A 110 -10.74 26.48 -4.16
CA THR A 110 -12.10 26.02 -4.52
C THR A 110 -12.11 24.62 -5.13
N GLN A 111 -10.97 24.17 -5.67
CA GLN A 111 -10.83 22.86 -6.29
C GLN A 111 -9.60 22.15 -5.74
N ILE A 112 -9.85 20.97 -5.15
CA ILE A 112 -8.81 20.08 -4.63
C ILE A 112 -9.08 18.69 -5.19
N THR A 113 -8.03 18.06 -5.71
CA THR A 113 -8.08 16.67 -6.16
C THR A 113 -7.10 15.86 -5.30
N SER A 114 -7.50 14.64 -4.96
CA SER A 114 -6.61 13.67 -4.30
C SER A 114 -6.75 12.33 -5.00
N ILE A 115 -5.61 11.71 -5.29
CA ILE A 115 -5.52 10.37 -5.88
C ILE A 115 -4.62 9.53 -4.99
N VAL A 116 -5.12 8.37 -4.58
CA VAL A 116 -4.40 7.43 -3.73
C VAL A 116 -4.05 6.16 -4.53
N GLN A 117 -2.83 5.69 -4.35
CA GLN A 117 -2.34 4.42 -4.87
C GLN A 117 -1.69 3.61 -3.75
N ASN A 118 -1.96 2.30 -3.68
CA ASN A 118 -1.34 1.40 -2.73
C ASN A 118 -0.25 0.56 -3.40
N ARG A 119 0.85 0.34 -2.67
CA ARG A 119 1.91 -0.61 -3.04
C ARG A 119 2.26 -1.44 -1.81
N GLY A 120 2.19 -2.77 -1.94
CA GLY A 120 2.57 -3.71 -0.89
C GLY A 120 3.45 -4.86 -1.41
N SER A 121 3.92 -5.71 -0.49
CA SER A 121 4.45 -7.02 -0.87
C SER A 121 3.33 -7.91 -1.41
N ILE A 122 3.68 -8.86 -2.28
CA ILE A 122 2.73 -9.87 -2.77
C ILE A 122 2.14 -10.60 -1.55
N PRO A 123 0.81 -10.66 -1.39
CA PRO A 123 0.12 -11.12 -0.20
C PRO A 123 0.12 -12.64 -0.04
N LEU A 124 1.28 -13.28 -0.20
CA LEU A 124 1.49 -14.72 0.01
C LEU A 124 2.44 -14.92 1.19
N PHE A 125 2.46 -16.12 1.76
CA PHE A 125 3.50 -16.48 2.72
C PHE A 125 4.79 -16.84 1.97
N TRP A 126 5.74 -15.91 1.93
CA TRP A 126 7.04 -16.14 1.30
C TRP A 126 8.16 -15.38 1.97
N SER A 127 9.36 -15.95 1.87
CA SER A 127 10.59 -15.36 2.39
C SER A 127 11.70 -15.36 1.35
N GLN A 128 12.78 -14.66 1.67
CA GLN A 128 14.02 -14.75 0.93
C GLN A 128 15.14 -15.09 1.89
N GLU A 129 15.93 -16.09 1.53
CA GLU A 129 17.03 -16.54 2.38
C GLU A 129 18.16 -15.50 2.39
N THR A 130 18.34 -14.81 3.52
CA THR A 130 19.41 -13.82 3.65
C THR A 130 20.78 -14.49 3.82
N SER A 131 21.51 -14.66 2.73
CA SER A 131 22.95 -14.98 2.78
C SER A 131 23.78 -13.76 2.38
N ARG A 132 24.82 -13.44 3.17
CA ARG A 132 25.77 -12.35 2.89
C ARG A 132 26.53 -12.52 1.56
N LEU A 133 26.60 -13.74 1.04
CA LEU A 133 27.31 -14.08 -0.20
C LEU A 133 26.39 -14.05 -1.43
N ASN A 134 25.07 -14.11 -1.24
CA ASN A 134 24.10 -14.19 -2.34
C ASN A 134 23.49 -12.82 -2.64
N LEU A 135 24.00 -12.15 -3.68
CA LEU A 135 23.50 -10.85 -4.16
C LEU A 135 22.02 -10.87 -4.57
N LYS A 136 21.50 -12.05 -4.93
CA LYS A 136 20.08 -12.26 -5.19
C LYS A 136 19.69 -13.55 -4.48
N PRO A 137 19.07 -13.48 -3.29
CA PRO A 137 18.63 -14.67 -2.57
C PRO A 137 17.44 -15.35 -3.25
N ASP A 138 17.30 -16.66 -3.05
CA ASP A 138 16.18 -17.44 -3.56
C ASP A 138 14.88 -17.09 -2.84
N ILE A 139 13.77 -17.27 -3.55
CA ILE A 139 12.42 -17.05 -3.03
C ILE A 139 11.88 -18.39 -2.56
N ILE A 140 11.44 -18.44 -1.31
CA ILE A 140 10.86 -19.64 -0.70
C ILE A 140 9.39 -19.35 -0.43
N LEU A 141 8.51 -20.05 -1.15
CA LEU A 141 7.07 -20.06 -0.88
C LEU A 141 6.78 -21.01 0.28
N SER A 142 5.98 -20.54 1.22
CA SER A 142 5.50 -21.34 2.34
C SER A 142 4.05 -21.75 2.06
N LYS A 143 3.79 -23.05 1.99
CA LYS A 143 2.43 -23.61 1.82
C LYS A 143 1.64 -23.67 3.13
N LYS A 144 1.83 -22.68 4.01
CA LYS A 144 1.19 -22.61 5.33
C LYS A 144 -0.32 -22.41 5.24
N ASP A 145 -0.79 -21.80 4.16
CA ASP A 145 -2.16 -21.41 3.96
C ASP A 145 -2.67 -21.97 2.64
N GLN A 146 -3.41 -23.08 2.72
CA GLN A 146 -3.97 -23.76 1.54
C GLN A 146 -5.25 -23.09 1.03
N SER A 147 -5.95 -22.35 1.91
CA SER A 147 -7.21 -21.66 1.59
C SER A 147 -7.01 -20.18 1.24
N TYR A 148 -5.77 -19.69 1.25
CA TYR A 148 -5.41 -18.29 1.01
C TYR A 148 -6.13 -17.31 1.95
N GLU A 149 -6.39 -17.72 3.19
CA GLU A 149 -7.11 -16.92 4.18
C GLU A 149 -6.41 -15.60 4.50
N ALA A 150 -5.08 -15.61 4.69
CA ALA A 150 -4.34 -14.38 4.92
C ALA A 150 -4.36 -13.45 3.70
N THR A 151 -4.44 -14.03 2.50
CA THR A 151 -4.57 -13.28 1.25
C THR A 151 -5.95 -12.63 1.17
N ARG A 152 -7.00 -13.37 1.55
CA ARG A 152 -8.38 -12.89 1.61
C ARG A 152 -8.52 -11.71 2.59
N LEU A 153 -8.06 -11.88 3.83
CA LEU A 153 -8.05 -10.82 4.84
C LEU A 153 -7.33 -9.55 4.36
N HIS A 154 -6.24 -9.71 3.60
CA HIS A 154 -5.54 -8.57 3.01
C HIS A 154 -6.43 -7.78 2.04
N PHE A 155 -7.10 -8.48 1.12
CA PHE A 155 -7.97 -7.83 0.14
C PHE A 155 -9.26 -7.29 0.75
N GLU A 156 -9.84 -7.97 1.74
CA GLU A 156 -10.97 -7.43 2.51
C GLU A 156 -10.59 -6.10 3.17
N ASN A 157 -9.41 -6.01 3.77
CA ASN A 157 -8.89 -4.76 4.31
C ASN A 157 -8.66 -3.68 3.24
N LEU A 158 -8.28 -4.05 2.01
CA LEU A 158 -8.17 -3.09 0.90
C LEU A 158 -9.56 -2.61 0.44
N VAL A 159 -10.54 -3.50 0.36
CA VAL A 159 -11.93 -3.16 0.00
C VAL A 159 -12.55 -2.24 1.06
N GLU A 160 -12.34 -2.53 2.34
CA GLU A 160 -12.78 -1.66 3.43
C GLU A 160 -12.14 -0.26 3.32
N ARG A 161 -10.87 -0.19 2.91
CA ARG A 161 -10.15 1.09 2.84
C ARG A 161 -10.46 1.92 1.60
N TYR A 162 -10.66 1.28 0.46
CA TYR A 162 -10.66 1.94 -0.87
C TYR A 162 -11.90 1.62 -1.73
N GLY A 163 -12.72 0.65 -1.31
CA GLY A 163 -13.87 0.18 -2.07
C GLY A 163 -13.52 -0.76 -3.23
N ASN A 164 -14.55 -1.16 -3.98
CA ASN A 164 -14.43 -1.96 -5.19
C ASN A 164 -14.53 -1.10 -6.46
N PRO A 165 -13.91 -1.54 -7.58
CA PRO A 165 -13.09 -2.74 -7.72
C PRO A 165 -11.62 -2.52 -7.32
N ILE A 166 -10.98 -3.57 -6.78
CA ILE A 166 -9.53 -3.59 -6.56
C ILE A 166 -8.83 -4.06 -7.84
N ILE A 167 -7.94 -3.21 -8.37
CA ILE A 167 -7.11 -3.52 -9.55
C ILE A 167 -5.68 -3.79 -9.11
N ILE A 168 -5.22 -5.01 -9.35
CA ILE A 168 -3.89 -5.49 -8.99
C ILE A 168 -3.00 -5.39 -10.22
N LEU A 169 -2.01 -4.49 -10.19
CA LEU A 169 -0.99 -4.39 -11.23
C LEU A 169 0.26 -5.20 -10.84
N ASN A 170 0.49 -6.32 -11.51
CA ASN A 170 1.62 -7.18 -11.27
C ASN A 170 2.69 -7.05 -12.38
N LEU A 171 3.88 -6.59 -11.99
CA LEU A 171 4.99 -6.28 -12.90
C LEU A 171 6.12 -7.34 -12.91
N ILE A 172 5.88 -8.52 -12.33
CA ILE A 172 6.86 -9.62 -12.34
C ILE A 172 7.27 -9.95 -13.78
N LYS A 173 8.55 -10.24 -14.03
CA LYS A 173 9.02 -10.65 -15.36
C LYS A 173 8.44 -12.00 -15.75
N THR A 174 7.99 -12.15 -16.99
CA THR A 174 7.45 -13.44 -17.47
C THR A 174 8.58 -14.42 -17.82
N GLN A 175 9.71 -13.93 -18.32
CA GLN A 175 10.85 -14.75 -18.73
C GLN A 175 12.06 -14.45 -17.84
N GLU A 176 12.49 -15.45 -17.08
CA GLU A 176 13.68 -15.40 -16.25
C GLU A 176 14.58 -16.59 -16.61
N LYS A 177 15.91 -16.39 -16.63
CA LYS A 177 16.87 -17.49 -16.84
C LYS A 177 16.80 -18.54 -15.72
N LYS A 178 16.43 -18.11 -14.51
CA LYS A 178 16.13 -18.98 -13.36
C LYS A 178 14.77 -18.54 -12.81
N PRO A 179 13.78 -19.45 -12.69
CA PRO A 179 12.44 -19.10 -12.24
C PRO A 179 12.50 -18.72 -10.75
N ARG A 180 12.36 -17.43 -10.44
CA ARG A 180 12.42 -16.94 -9.07
C ARG A 180 11.15 -16.20 -8.72
N GLU A 181 10.91 -15.08 -9.38
CA GLU A 181 9.70 -14.29 -9.18
C GLU A 181 8.52 -14.92 -9.91
N SER A 182 8.77 -15.67 -10.99
CA SER A 182 7.75 -16.40 -11.73
C SER A 182 6.95 -17.39 -10.86
N ILE A 183 7.56 -17.92 -9.79
CA ILE A 183 6.91 -18.82 -8.84
C ILE A 183 5.85 -18.05 -8.03
N LEU A 184 6.19 -16.84 -7.53
CA LEU A 184 5.23 -15.96 -6.86
C LEU A 184 4.11 -15.52 -7.80
N ARG A 185 4.43 -15.25 -9.07
CA ARG A 185 3.43 -14.86 -10.08
C ARG A 185 2.37 -15.95 -10.23
N GLN A 186 2.80 -17.20 -10.42
CA GLN A 186 1.88 -18.32 -10.61
C GLN A 186 1.02 -18.51 -9.37
N GLU A 187 1.64 -18.53 -8.19
CA GLU A 187 0.88 -18.80 -6.98
C GLU A 187 -0.04 -17.65 -6.58
N PHE A 188 0.33 -16.41 -6.91
CA PHE A 188 -0.54 -15.28 -6.68
C PHE A 188 -1.75 -15.31 -7.61
N ALA A 189 -1.58 -15.71 -8.88
CA ALA A 189 -2.71 -15.91 -9.78
C ALA A 189 -3.66 -16.99 -9.25
N ASN A 190 -3.14 -18.12 -8.78
CA ASN A 190 -3.94 -19.19 -8.18
C ASN A 190 -4.72 -18.69 -6.95
N ALA A 191 -4.12 -17.86 -6.10
CA ALA A 191 -4.77 -17.27 -4.94
C ALA A 191 -5.93 -16.34 -5.35
N ILE A 192 -5.73 -15.49 -6.36
CA ILE A 192 -6.78 -14.60 -6.86
C ILE A 192 -7.92 -15.39 -7.48
N ASP A 193 -7.62 -16.39 -8.31
CA ASP A 193 -8.64 -17.26 -8.92
C ASP A 193 -9.42 -18.03 -7.86
N PHE A 194 -8.78 -18.45 -6.77
CA PHE A 194 -9.44 -19.09 -5.64
C PHE A 194 -10.40 -18.14 -4.94
N ILE A 195 -9.95 -16.93 -4.58
CA ILE A 195 -10.77 -15.93 -3.87
C ILE A 195 -11.93 -15.45 -4.74
N ASN A 196 -11.72 -15.24 -6.04
CA ASN A 196 -12.75 -14.76 -6.96
C ASN A 196 -13.92 -15.73 -7.18
N LYS A 197 -13.78 -17.02 -6.82
CA LYS A 197 -14.88 -17.99 -6.88
C LYS A 197 -16.00 -17.65 -5.90
N ASP A 198 -15.66 -17.04 -4.77
CA ASP A 198 -16.61 -16.70 -3.71
C ASP A 198 -17.20 -15.29 -3.88
N LEU A 199 -16.73 -14.51 -4.87
CA LEU A 199 -17.08 -13.11 -5.07
C LEU A 199 -18.00 -12.94 -6.29
N SER A 200 -18.99 -12.04 -6.17
CA SER A 200 -19.79 -11.57 -7.32
C SER A 200 -18.92 -10.81 -8.32
N GLU A 201 -19.35 -10.78 -9.60
CA GLU A 201 -18.62 -10.16 -10.71
C GLU A 201 -18.13 -8.73 -10.41
N GLU A 202 -18.95 -7.91 -9.76
CA GLU A 202 -18.64 -6.52 -9.42
C GLU A 202 -17.53 -6.39 -8.37
N ASN A 203 -17.43 -7.38 -7.47
CA ASN A 203 -16.48 -7.39 -6.36
C ASN A 203 -15.22 -8.21 -6.66
N ARG A 204 -15.11 -8.81 -7.85
CA ARG A 204 -13.94 -9.59 -8.23
C ARG A 204 -12.67 -8.74 -8.26
N LEU A 205 -11.61 -9.31 -7.74
CA LEU A 205 -10.26 -8.78 -7.82
C LEU A 205 -9.79 -8.84 -9.27
N ARG A 206 -9.40 -7.69 -9.83
CA ARG A 206 -8.94 -7.59 -11.22
C ARG A 206 -7.43 -7.72 -11.28
N PHE A 207 -6.94 -8.90 -11.66
CA PHE A 207 -5.51 -9.18 -11.76
C PHE A 207 -4.96 -8.86 -13.15
N LEU A 208 -4.13 -7.82 -13.24
CA LEU A 208 -3.48 -7.38 -14.47
C LEU A 208 -1.98 -7.65 -14.40
N HIS A 209 -1.51 -8.58 -15.22
CA HIS A 209 -0.08 -8.84 -15.37
C HIS A 209 0.52 -8.05 -16.53
N TRP A 210 1.60 -7.32 -16.26
CA TRP A 210 2.29 -6.48 -17.25
C TRP A 210 3.81 -6.59 -17.16
N ASP A 211 4.43 -7.30 -18.10
CA ASP A 211 5.90 -7.41 -18.20
C ASP A 211 6.49 -6.15 -18.85
N LEU A 212 6.99 -5.22 -18.03
CA LEU A 212 7.58 -3.97 -18.50
C LEU A 212 8.78 -4.18 -19.44
N HIS A 213 9.56 -5.25 -19.27
CA HIS A 213 10.77 -5.46 -20.06
C HIS A 213 10.46 -5.90 -21.50
N LYS A 214 9.35 -6.62 -21.70
CA LYS A 214 8.84 -6.92 -23.06
C LYS A 214 8.25 -5.68 -23.72
N HIS A 215 7.58 -4.83 -22.95
CA HIS A 215 6.89 -3.66 -23.48
C HIS A 215 7.82 -2.47 -23.74
N SER A 216 8.85 -2.24 -22.92
CA SER A 216 9.80 -1.14 -23.14
C SER A 216 10.61 -1.29 -24.42
N ARG A 217 10.92 -2.53 -24.82
CA ARG A 217 11.62 -2.84 -26.08
C ARG A 217 10.78 -2.58 -27.34
N ARG A 218 9.45 -2.46 -27.21
CA ARG A 218 8.57 -2.10 -28.34
C ARG A 218 8.50 -0.60 -28.60
N TYR A 219 8.99 0.25 -27.69
CA TYR A 219 8.90 1.71 -27.77
C TYR A 219 10.25 2.43 -27.79
N THR A 220 11.36 1.70 -27.86
CA THR A 220 12.64 2.26 -28.32
C THR A 220 12.57 2.39 -29.83
N PHE A 221 12.25 3.61 -30.28
CA PHE A 221 12.50 4.08 -31.65
C PHE A 221 14.00 4.11 -31.94
#